data_AF-A0A966T5A8-F1
#
_entry.id   AF-A0A966T5A8-F1
#
_cell.length_a   1.000
_cell.length_b   1.000
_cell.length_c   1.000
_cell.angle_alpha   90.00
_cell.angle_beta   90.00
_cell.angle_gamma   90.00
#
_symmetry.space_group_name_H-M   'P 1'
#
loop_
_entity.id
_entity.type
_entity.pdbx_description
1 polymer ?
#
loop_
_entity_poly.entity_id
_entity_poly.type
_entity_poly.pdbx_seq_one_letter_code
_entity_poly.pdbx_strand_id
1 'polypeptide(L)'
;NRRVVEDAGFIVREVPVLPFTDVDGRRVVVPYVNFYVVNGGVIVPVCGHPADDDVLALLGEWFPSREVVGLDVGEILAYGGGGIHCITQQIPAL
;
A
#
# COMPACT_ATOMS: atom_id res chain seq x y z
N ASN A 1 11.60 -3.12 13.72
CA ASN A 1 11.56 -1.85 14.48
C ASN A 1 10.28 -1.60 15.28
N ARG A 2 9.38 -2.60 15.46
CA ARG A 2 8.12 -2.44 16.22
C ARG A 2 8.32 -1.81 17.60
N ARG A 3 9.20 -2.39 18.41
CA ARG A 3 9.55 -1.88 19.75
C ARG A 3 9.93 -0.40 19.74
N VAL A 4 10.76 0.04 18.79
CA VAL A 4 11.19 1.45 18.69
C VAL A 4 10.02 2.39 18.42
N VAL A 5 9.06 1.96 17.59
CA VAL A 5 7.87 2.76 17.25
C VAL A 5 6.90 2.80 18.43
N GLU A 6 6.71 1.67 19.12
CA GLU A 6 5.89 1.58 20.33
C GLU A 6 6.48 2.40 21.49
N ASP A 7 7.80 2.32 21.72
CA ASP A 7 8.52 3.10 22.74
C ASP A 7 8.41 4.62 22.48
N ALA A 8 8.26 5.03 21.22
CA ALA A 8 8.04 6.42 20.82
C ALA A 8 6.57 6.87 20.97
N GLY A 9 5.68 6.01 21.48
CA GLY A 9 4.27 6.33 21.76
C GLY A 9 3.34 6.23 20.56
N PHE A 10 3.78 5.65 19.43
CA PHE A 10 2.94 5.44 18.27
C PHE A 10 2.13 4.14 18.38
N ILE A 11 0.92 4.16 17.81
CA ILE A 11 0.12 2.95 17.60
C ILE A 11 0.67 2.21 16.38
N VAL A 12 1.09 0.96 16.58
CA VAL A 12 1.52 0.08 15.48
C VAL A 12 0.33 -0.72 15.00
N ARG A 13 -0.05 -0.54 13.73
CA ARG A 13 -0.98 -1.40 13.02
C ARG A 13 -0.23 -2.24 11.99
N GLU A 14 -0.57 -3.51 11.92
CA GLU A 14 0.14 -4.48 11.08
C GLU A 14 -0.71 -4.82 9.85
N VAL A 15 -0.09 -4.78 8.68
CA VAL A 15 -0.67 -5.37 7.47
C VAL A 15 -0.22 -6.83 7.45
N PRO A 16 -1.15 -7.80 7.61
CA PRO A 16 -0.80 -9.19 7.91
C PRO A 16 -0.20 -9.95 6.73
N VAL A 17 -0.28 -9.37 5.52
CA VAL A 17 0.14 -10.00 4.28
C VAL A 17 1.11 -9.07 3.54
N LEU A 18 2.22 -9.64 3.08
CA LEU A 18 3.08 -9.02 2.08
C LEU A 18 2.77 -9.70 0.74
N PRO A 19 1.95 -9.07 -0.12
CA PRO A 19 1.48 -9.71 -1.35
C PRO A 19 2.61 -9.72 -2.39
N PHE A 20 2.51 -10.68 -3.28
CA PHE A 20 3.45 -10.88 -4.36
C PHE A 20 2.73 -11.47 -5.56
N THR A 21 3.33 -11.32 -6.73
CA THR A 21 2.91 -11.95 -7.98
C THR A 21 4.16 -12.45 -8.73
N ASP A 22 3.97 -13.21 -9.81
CA ASP A 22 5.03 -13.69 -10.68
C ASP A 22 4.97 -12.97 -12.03
N VAL A 23 6.03 -12.24 -12.38
CA VAL A 23 6.18 -11.53 -13.66
C VAL A 23 7.43 -12.05 -14.35
N ASP A 24 7.30 -12.54 -15.58
CA ASP A 24 8.42 -13.11 -16.37
C ASP A 24 9.24 -14.18 -15.61
N GLY A 25 8.57 -15.03 -14.83
CA GLY A 25 9.22 -16.05 -14.01
C GLY A 25 9.99 -15.50 -12.80
N ARG A 26 9.77 -14.23 -12.43
CA ARG A 26 10.32 -13.59 -11.25
C ARG A 26 9.21 -13.24 -10.28
N ARG A 27 9.38 -13.68 -9.03
CA ARG A 27 8.54 -13.23 -7.93
C ARG A 27 8.84 -11.77 -7.60
N VAL A 28 7.83 -10.92 -7.71
CA VAL A 28 7.90 -9.49 -7.34
C VAL A 28 6.93 -9.20 -6.20
N VAL A 29 7.36 -8.34 -5.28
CA VAL A 29 6.58 -7.98 -4.10
C VAL A 29 5.80 -6.69 -4.40
N VAL A 30 4.53 -6.63 -4.00
CA VAL A 30 3.64 -5.49 -4.26
C VAL A 30 3.16 -4.90 -2.93
N PRO A 31 4.00 -4.23 -2.13
CA PRO A 31 3.61 -3.88 -0.77
C PRO A 31 2.41 -2.93 -0.78
N TYR A 32 1.27 -3.34 -0.20
CA TYR A 32 0.09 -2.48 -0.04
C TYR A 32 0.44 -1.15 0.64
N VAL A 33 1.39 -1.17 1.58
CA VAL A 33 1.92 0.01 2.29
C VAL A 33 2.64 1.01 1.39
N ASN A 34 2.91 0.67 0.12
CA ASN A 34 3.40 1.61 -0.90
C ASN A 34 2.26 2.39 -1.58
N PHE A 35 1.15 2.59 -0.86
CA PHE A 35 0.02 3.40 -1.27
C PHE A 35 0.38 4.89 -1.34
N TYR A 36 -0.44 5.66 -2.06
CA TYR A 36 -0.36 7.12 -2.08
C TYR A 36 -1.64 7.76 -1.55
N VAL A 37 -1.47 8.77 -0.70
CA VAL A 37 -2.56 9.45 0.01
C VAL A 37 -2.89 10.76 -0.73
N VAL A 38 -4.05 10.80 -1.38
CA VAL A 38 -4.57 11.96 -2.15
C VAL A 38 -5.67 12.69 -1.38
N ASN A 39 -6.07 13.89 -1.79
CA ASN A 39 -7.23 14.54 -1.20
C ASN A 39 -8.47 13.63 -1.26
N GLY A 40 -9.04 13.29 -0.10
CA GLY A 40 -10.21 12.43 0.02
C GLY A 40 -9.98 10.94 -0.25
N GLY A 41 -8.75 10.49 -0.56
CA GLY A 41 -8.52 9.09 -0.96
C GLY A 41 -7.16 8.51 -0.59
N VAL A 42 -7.05 7.18 -0.75
CA VAL A 42 -5.82 6.40 -0.66
C VAL A 42 -5.77 5.43 -1.85
N ILE A 43 -4.75 5.57 -2.70
CA ILE A 43 -4.56 4.72 -3.88
C ILE A 43 -3.57 3.63 -3.53
N VAL A 44 -4.01 2.38 -3.53
CA VAL A 44 -3.26 1.22 -3.07
C VAL A 44 -2.86 0.37 -4.27
N PRO A 45 -1.57 0.01 -4.43
CA PRO A 45 -1.18 -0.95 -5.48
C PRO A 45 -1.75 -2.33 -5.15
N VAL A 46 -2.40 -2.97 -6.12
CA VAL A 46 -2.87 -4.35 -6.05
C VAL A 46 -2.35 -5.16 -7.24
N CYS A 47 -2.47 -6.49 -7.18
CA CYS A 47 -1.94 -7.40 -8.21
C CYS A 47 -2.79 -8.69 -8.36
N GLY A 48 -4.06 -8.66 -7.98
CA GLY A 48 -4.93 -9.83 -7.98
C GLY A 48 -4.56 -10.87 -6.91
N HIS A 49 -3.84 -10.47 -5.87
CA HIS A 49 -3.49 -11.38 -4.77
C HIS A 49 -4.76 -11.70 -3.96
N PRO A 50 -4.96 -12.93 -3.46
CA PRO A 50 -6.17 -13.30 -2.72
C PRO A 50 -6.50 -12.47 -1.48
N ALA A 51 -5.54 -11.66 -1.01
CA ALA A 51 -5.70 -10.80 0.16
C ALA A 51 -6.01 -9.33 -0.20
N ASP A 52 -6.13 -8.99 -1.50
CA ASP A 52 -6.32 -7.61 -1.94
C ASP A 52 -7.55 -6.99 -1.29
N ASP A 53 -8.71 -7.63 -1.40
CA ASP A 53 -9.98 -7.12 -0.85
C ASP A 53 -9.93 -6.99 0.69
N ASP A 54 -9.36 -7.99 1.38
CA ASP A 54 -9.24 -7.99 2.84
C ASP A 54 -8.33 -6.85 3.33
N VAL A 55 -7.21 -6.61 2.64
CA VAL A 55 -6.28 -5.54 3.00
C VAL A 55 -6.84 -4.17 2.62
N LEU A 56 -7.56 -4.03 1.51
CA LEU A 56 -8.24 -2.78 1.16
C LEU A 56 -9.30 -2.42 2.21
N ALA A 57 -10.09 -3.39 2.67
CA ALA A 57 -11.07 -3.19 3.75
C ALA A 57 -10.39 -2.76 5.05
N LEU A 58 -9.31 -3.44 5.44
CA LEU A 58 -8.51 -3.10 6.62
C LEU A 58 -7.94 -1.67 6.54
N LEU A 59 -7.40 -1.28 5.39
CA LEU A 59 -6.91 0.08 5.16
C LEU A 59 -8.07 1.09 5.22
N GLY A 60 -9.26 0.74 4.75
CA GLY A 60 -10.48 1.56 4.88
C GLY A 60 -10.81 1.91 6.33
N GLU A 61 -10.68 0.95 7.25
CA GLU A 61 -10.86 1.20 8.69
C GLU A 61 -9.81 2.16 9.26
N TRP A 62 -8.61 2.21 8.66
CA TRP A 62 -7.50 3.05 9.13
C TRP A 62 -7.56 4.46 8.55
N PHE A 63 -8.26 4.65 7.42
CA PHE A 63 -8.49 5.93 6.77
C PHE A 63 -9.99 6.26 6.69
N PRO A 64 -10.70 6.40 7.83
CA PRO A 64 -12.18 6.46 7.87
C PRO A 64 -12.79 7.68 7.15
N SER A 65 -12.00 8.71 6.82
CA SER A 65 -12.43 9.90 6.09
C SER A 65 -11.99 9.90 4.62
N ARG A 66 -11.45 8.79 4.11
CA ARG A 66 -10.93 8.68 2.76
C ARG A 66 -11.48 7.43 2.07
N GLU A 67 -11.69 7.53 0.78
CA GLU A 67 -11.98 6.38 -0.07
C GLU A 67 -10.68 5.61 -0.35
N VAL A 68 -10.67 4.32 -0.05
CA VAL A 68 -9.53 3.44 -0.34
C VAL A 68 -9.81 2.73 -1.67
N VAL A 69 -8.93 2.94 -2.66
CA VAL A 69 -9.07 2.41 -4.02
C VAL A 69 -7.86 1.55 -4.36
N GLY A 70 -8.10 0.28 -4.65
CA GLY A 70 -7.10 -0.62 -5.22
C GLY A 70 -6.90 -0.32 -6.71
N LEU A 71 -5.65 -0.16 -7.13
CA LEU A 71 -5.29 0.06 -8.53
C LEU A 71 -4.39 -1.08 -9.02
N ASP A 72 -4.87 -1.79 -10.05
CA ASP A 72 -4.19 -2.95 -10.66
C ASP A 72 -3.03 -2.52 -11.56
N VAL A 73 -2.00 -1.98 -10.91
CA VAL A 73 -0.73 -1.55 -11.49
C VAL A 73 0.45 -2.08 -10.66
N GLY A 74 0.18 -2.88 -9.63
CA GLY A 74 1.19 -3.37 -8.70
C GLY A 74 2.27 -4.18 -9.40
N GLU A 75 1.87 -5.05 -10.34
CA GLU A 75 2.80 -5.92 -11.07
C GLU A 75 3.84 -5.12 -11.86
N ILE A 76 3.38 -4.15 -12.67
CA ILE A 76 4.25 -3.36 -13.55
C ILE A 76 5.19 -2.45 -12.75
N LEU A 77 4.71 -1.85 -11.65
CA LEU A 77 5.53 -1.00 -10.80
C LEU A 77 6.56 -1.82 -10.00
N ALA A 78 6.14 -2.96 -9.45
CA ALA A 78 7.00 -3.85 -8.68
C ALA A 78 8.10 -4.48 -9.54
N TYR A 79 7.79 -4.84 -10.79
CA TYR A 79 8.80 -5.31 -11.74
C TYR A 79 9.87 -4.23 -12.03
N GLY A 80 9.46 -2.96 -12.06
CA GLY A 80 10.37 -1.81 -12.12
C GLY A 80 11.11 -1.49 -10.81
N GLY A 81 10.84 -2.23 -9.73
CA GLY A 81 11.48 -2.06 -8.42
C GLY A 81 10.80 -1.03 -7.50
N GLY A 82 9.55 -0.65 -7.76
CA GLY A 82 8.82 0.35 -6.98
C GLY A 82 7.33 0.06 -6.80
N GLY A 83 6.59 1.09 -6.38
CA GLY A 83 5.13 1.08 -6.28
C GLY A 83 4.59 2.50 -6.45
N ILE A 84 3.31 2.70 -6.16
CA ILE A 84 2.62 3.97 -6.43
C ILE A 84 3.28 5.12 -5.67
N HIS A 85 3.56 4.95 -4.37
CA HIS A 85 4.23 5.98 -3.56
C HIS A 85 5.57 6.42 -4.16
N CYS A 86 6.34 5.49 -4.72
CA CYS A 86 7.68 5.77 -5.24
C CYS A 86 7.68 6.68 -6.48
N ILE A 87 6.56 6.76 -7.22
CA ILE A 87 6.44 7.52 -8.46
C ILE A 87 5.53 8.76 -8.33
N THR A 88 5.12 9.08 -7.10
CA THR A 88 4.27 10.22 -6.78
C THR A 88 4.96 11.17 -5.82
N GLN A 89 4.60 12.45 -5.87
CA GLN A 89 5.03 13.44 -4.87
C GLN A 89 3.88 14.42 -4.60
N GLN A 90 3.49 14.53 -3.33
CA GLN A 90 2.46 15.48 -2.91
C GLN A 90 3.01 16.92 -2.91
N ILE A 91 2.21 17.84 -3.45
CA ILE A 91 2.42 19.28 -3.33
C ILE A 91 1.23 19.83 -2.53
N PRO A 92 1.44 20.26 -1.28
CA PRO A 92 0.38 20.85 -0.47
C PRO A 92 -0.23 22.08 -1.15
N ALA A 93 -1.53 22.28 -0.95
CA ALA A 93 -2.17 23.54 -1.29
C ALA A 93 -1.65 24.66 -0.37
N LEU A 94 -1.63 25.90 -0.89
CA LEU A 94 -1.28 27.10 -0.13
C LEU A 94 -2.39 27.50 0.86
#